data_AF-A0A7J6WNM2-F1
#
_entry.id   AF-A0A7J6WNM2-F1
#
_cell.length_a   1.000
_cell.length_b   1.000
_cell.length_c   1.000
_cell.angle_alpha   90.00
_cell.angle_beta   90.00
_cell.angle_gamma   90.00
#
_symmetry.space_group_name_H-M   'P 1'
#
loop_
_entity.id
_entity.type
_entity.pdbx_description
1 polymer ?
#
loop_
_entity_poly.entity_id
_entity_poly.type
_entity_poly.pdbx_seq_one_letter_code
_entity_poly.pdbx_strand_id
1 'polypeptide(L)'
;MAGRGGVTLTHPKKWDKFLPPECQPDPKILRFNAKLHWEQAHEPLHADIDSKKTCGVGPGLAFANSIRSQDPYIDVVGLVPCAVGGTAIKEWERGCHLYENMVKRTKESIKEGGEIKALLWYQGESDASSKHDAESYQANMERFIENVRSDLRLPSLPIIQVAITSGDGGYMEKIREVQLGMKVDNVVCVDAKGLELKDLAIAIRSSELRSDQFQHKNIFILAGQSNMAGRGGVIDDKWDGIVPPKCQSNSLVLRFNARSNWEEAREPLHADIDVNKTCGIGPGMAFANSIREIDPRIGTIGLVPCAIGGTNISEWHHGMSLYNNLVNRAKAALKQGGTIRAILWYQGESDTISRTDADSYGLNLKKLMLDLRVDLDSPMLPIIQVWCYLPLCTKV
;
A
#
# COMPACT_ATOMS: atom_id res chain seq x y z
N MET A 1 6.79 -13.98 20.67
CA MET A 1 6.34 -12.57 20.84
C MET A 1 6.56 -11.97 22.25
N ALA A 2 6.12 -12.61 23.35
CA ALA A 2 6.10 -11.99 24.70
C ALA A 2 7.46 -11.51 25.26
N GLY A 3 8.57 -11.99 24.70
CA GLY A 3 9.93 -11.57 25.06
C GLY A 3 10.56 -12.44 26.13
N ARG A 4 11.73 -13.00 25.81
CA ARG A 4 12.56 -13.85 26.69
C ARG A 4 14.04 -13.51 26.61
N GLY A 5 14.41 -12.47 25.83
CA GLY A 5 15.79 -12.01 25.73
C GLY A 5 16.31 -11.60 27.11
N GLY A 6 17.50 -12.07 27.47
CA GLY A 6 18.12 -11.79 28.77
C GLY A 6 17.48 -12.50 29.97
N VAL A 7 16.53 -13.42 29.78
CA VAL A 7 15.97 -14.20 30.90
C VAL A 7 16.89 -15.38 31.25
N THR A 8 17.29 -15.49 32.52
CA THR A 8 18.18 -16.56 32.99
C THR A 8 17.55 -17.94 32.87
N LEU A 9 18.40 -18.93 32.59
CA LEU A 9 18.02 -20.35 32.58
C LEU A 9 17.88 -20.94 33.99
N THR A 10 18.50 -20.32 34.99
CA THR A 10 18.49 -20.77 36.40
C THR A 10 17.23 -20.30 37.13
N HIS A 11 16.77 -21.12 38.10
CA HIS A 11 15.62 -20.79 38.94
C HIS A 11 16.03 -20.00 40.20
N PRO A 12 15.27 -18.96 40.60
CA PRO A 12 14.14 -18.37 39.88
C PRO A 12 14.60 -17.62 38.62
N LYS A 13 13.84 -17.75 37.52
CA LYS A 13 14.14 -17.07 36.24
C LYS A 13 14.03 -15.57 36.43
N LYS A 14 15.07 -14.82 36.06
CA LYS A 14 15.13 -13.35 36.14
C LYS A 14 15.58 -12.77 34.82
N TRP A 15 15.05 -11.60 34.44
CA TRP A 15 15.62 -10.81 33.35
C TRP A 15 16.89 -10.10 33.85
N ASP A 16 17.97 -10.18 33.07
CA ASP A 16 19.28 -9.59 33.34
C ASP A 16 19.29 -8.05 33.26
N LYS A 17 18.19 -7.44 32.78
CA LYS A 17 18.01 -6.01 32.56
C LYS A 17 18.94 -5.43 31.49
N PHE A 18 19.58 -6.27 30.69
CA PHE A 18 20.30 -5.80 29.53
C PHE A 18 19.30 -5.32 28.47
N LEU A 19 19.49 -4.07 28.02
CA LEU A 19 18.65 -3.42 27.02
C LEU A 19 19.52 -3.00 25.83
N PRO A 20 19.31 -3.59 24.64
CA PRO A 20 19.98 -3.17 23.42
C PRO A 20 19.67 -1.69 23.08
N PRO A 21 20.57 -0.96 22.40
CA PRO A 21 20.34 0.42 21.96
C PRO A 21 19.05 0.60 21.14
N GLU A 22 18.68 -0.40 20.35
CA GLU A 22 17.49 -0.39 19.50
C GLU A 22 16.19 -0.47 20.33
N CYS A 23 16.27 -0.95 21.56
CA CYS A 23 15.13 -1.10 22.47
C CYS A 23 14.99 0.05 23.48
N GLN A 24 15.73 1.15 23.32
CA GLN A 24 15.66 2.28 24.23
C GLN A 24 14.25 2.91 24.24
N PRO A 25 13.74 3.33 25.42
CA PRO A 25 12.42 3.94 25.53
C PRO A 25 12.41 5.34 24.89
N ASP A 26 11.29 5.68 24.25
CA ASP A 26 11.05 7.00 23.66
C ASP A 26 9.69 7.53 24.17
N PRO A 27 9.57 8.81 24.56
CA PRO A 27 8.31 9.40 25.01
C PRO A 27 7.15 9.29 24.01
N LYS A 28 7.45 9.14 22.71
CA LYS A 28 6.46 8.96 21.64
C LYS A 28 6.17 7.49 21.30
N ILE A 29 6.72 6.54 22.07
CA ILE A 29 6.36 5.12 21.96
C ILE A 29 5.64 4.74 23.25
N LEU A 30 4.37 4.38 23.11
CA LEU A 30 3.47 4.07 24.22
C LEU A 30 3.15 2.58 24.26
N ARG A 31 2.87 2.07 25.45
CA ARG A 31 2.45 0.69 25.73
C ARG A 31 1.07 0.73 26.37
N PHE A 32 0.17 -0.11 25.89
CA PHE A 32 -1.16 -0.28 26.48
C PHE A 32 -1.10 -1.34 27.58
N ASN A 33 -1.11 -0.92 28.84
CA ASN A 33 -0.87 -1.81 29.99
C ASN A 33 -2.07 -2.73 30.30
N ALA A 34 -1.92 -3.62 31.28
CA ALA A 34 -2.98 -4.54 31.69
C ALA A 34 -4.23 -3.85 32.26
N LYS A 35 -4.09 -2.60 32.74
CA LYS A 35 -5.17 -1.76 33.26
C LYS A 35 -5.88 -0.96 32.17
N LEU A 36 -5.53 -1.17 30.90
CA LEU A 36 -6.11 -0.48 29.74
C LEU A 36 -5.76 1.02 29.69
N HIS A 37 -4.58 1.40 30.16
CA HIS A 37 -4.06 2.76 30.03
C HIS A 37 -2.80 2.79 29.17
N TRP A 38 -2.61 3.90 28.46
CA TRP A 38 -1.36 4.21 27.79
C TRP A 38 -0.30 4.71 28.79
N GLU A 39 0.90 4.17 28.69
CA GLU A 39 2.08 4.62 29.42
C GLU A 39 3.30 4.57 28.49
N GLN A 40 4.42 5.20 28.88
CA GLN A 40 5.65 5.08 28.09
C GLN A 40 6.07 3.61 27.98
N ALA A 41 6.44 3.18 26.77
CA ALA A 41 6.87 1.81 26.54
C ALA A 41 8.27 1.56 27.11
N HIS A 42 8.38 0.54 27.95
CA HIS A 42 9.64 -0.01 28.47
C HIS A 42 9.61 -1.53 28.34
N GLU A 43 10.76 -2.15 28.04
CA GLU A 43 10.87 -3.61 28.17
C GLU A 43 10.88 -4.01 29.66
N PRO A 44 10.31 -5.18 30.04
CA PRO A 44 9.61 -6.14 29.19
C PRO A 44 8.16 -5.71 28.87
N LEU A 45 7.82 -5.60 27.58
CA LEU A 45 6.51 -5.07 27.16
C LEU A 45 5.31 -5.92 27.65
N HIS A 46 5.53 -7.21 27.93
CA HIS A 46 4.47 -8.14 28.34
C HIS A 46 4.48 -8.47 29.85
N ALA A 47 5.22 -7.74 30.68
CA ALA A 47 5.42 -8.10 32.10
C ALA A 47 4.11 -8.25 32.91
N ASP A 48 3.11 -7.41 32.65
CA ASP A 48 1.78 -7.45 33.28
C ASP A 48 0.73 -8.20 32.44
N ILE A 49 1.11 -8.72 31.27
CA ILE A 49 0.25 -9.45 30.34
C ILE A 49 0.51 -10.97 30.45
N ASP A 50 1.75 -11.39 30.25
CA ASP A 50 2.21 -12.79 30.43
C ASP A 50 2.72 -13.02 31.85
N SER A 51 1.95 -12.57 32.84
CA SER A 51 2.33 -12.47 34.25
C SER A 51 2.69 -13.79 34.93
N LYS A 52 2.33 -14.93 34.31
CA LYS A 52 2.68 -16.28 34.79
C LYS A 52 4.13 -16.65 34.46
N LYS A 53 4.83 -15.88 33.63
CA LYS A 53 6.20 -16.18 33.16
C LYS A 53 7.10 -14.95 33.28
N THR A 54 8.36 -15.15 33.62
CA THR A 54 9.36 -14.08 33.57
C THR A 54 9.52 -13.61 32.13
N CYS A 55 9.18 -12.35 31.87
CA CYS A 55 9.37 -11.70 30.59
C CYS A 55 10.74 -10.99 30.53
N GLY A 56 11.31 -10.93 29.33
CA GLY A 56 12.50 -10.15 29.01
C GLY A 56 12.28 -9.39 27.71
N VAL A 57 13.37 -9.08 27.00
CA VAL A 57 13.28 -8.31 25.74
C VAL A 57 12.52 -9.10 24.66
N GLY A 58 11.57 -8.43 24.01
CA GLY A 58 10.87 -8.89 22.81
C GLY A 58 11.20 -8.03 21.58
N PRO A 59 10.51 -8.22 20.45
CA PRO A 59 10.78 -7.45 19.23
C PRO A 59 10.11 -6.06 19.23
N GLY A 60 9.18 -5.79 20.14
CA GLY A 60 8.24 -4.67 20.03
C GLY A 60 8.89 -3.29 20.07
N LEU A 61 9.82 -3.04 21.00
CA LEU A 61 10.48 -1.74 21.12
C LEU A 61 11.48 -1.48 19.98
N ALA A 62 12.30 -2.47 19.63
CA ALA A 62 13.19 -2.38 18.46
C ALA A 62 12.40 -2.10 17.17
N PHE A 63 11.27 -2.79 17.01
CA PHE A 63 10.35 -2.56 15.91
C PHE A 63 9.82 -1.12 15.89
N ALA A 64 9.27 -0.64 17.01
CA ALA A 64 8.69 0.70 17.12
C ALA A 64 9.71 1.83 16.89
N ASN A 65 10.93 1.68 17.41
CA ASN A 65 12.02 2.62 17.16
C ASN A 65 12.45 2.62 15.69
N SER A 66 12.55 1.45 15.08
CA SER A 66 12.93 1.31 13.67
C SER A 66 11.94 2.04 12.74
N ILE A 67 10.63 1.84 12.90
CA ILE A 67 9.64 2.51 12.04
C ILE A 67 9.65 4.04 12.23
N ARG A 68 9.79 4.54 13.45
CA ARG A 68 9.87 5.99 13.71
C ARG A 68 11.15 6.62 13.18
N SER A 69 12.26 5.88 13.18
CA SER A 69 13.52 6.36 12.59
C SER A 69 13.47 6.45 11.06
N GLN A 70 12.61 5.66 10.42
CA GLN A 70 12.50 5.57 8.96
C GLN A 70 11.40 6.47 8.39
N ASP A 71 10.38 6.81 9.17
CA ASP A 71 9.27 7.66 8.74
C ASP A 71 9.07 8.85 9.68
N PRO A 72 9.45 10.08 9.26
CA PRO A 72 9.30 11.28 10.09
C PRO A 72 7.84 11.71 10.27
N TYR A 73 6.89 11.13 9.54
CA TYR A 73 5.46 11.43 9.68
C TYR A 73 4.79 10.59 10.78
N ILE A 74 5.45 9.53 11.28
CA ILE A 74 4.96 8.77 12.42
C ILE A 74 5.28 9.55 13.70
N ASP A 75 4.27 10.26 14.21
CA ASP A 75 4.41 11.03 15.45
C ASP A 75 4.50 10.11 16.67
N VAL A 76 3.41 9.40 16.99
CA VAL A 76 3.29 8.51 18.17
C VAL A 76 3.00 7.07 17.74
N VAL A 77 3.70 6.10 18.33
CA VAL A 77 3.47 4.67 18.12
C VAL A 77 2.87 4.06 19.39
N GLY A 78 1.72 3.39 19.26
CA GLY A 78 1.09 2.63 20.33
C GLY A 78 1.31 1.13 20.18
N LEU A 79 1.86 0.49 21.20
CA LEU A 79 2.05 -0.96 21.28
C LEU A 79 0.98 -1.58 22.19
N VAL A 80 0.25 -2.57 21.68
CA VAL A 80 -0.78 -3.31 22.43
C VAL A 80 -0.30 -4.74 22.68
N PRO A 81 0.44 -5.00 23.78
CA PRO A 81 0.94 -6.33 24.10
C PRO A 81 -0.21 -7.28 24.46
N CYS A 82 -0.28 -8.43 23.81
CA CYS A 82 -1.32 -9.43 24.03
C CYS A 82 -0.77 -10.87 24.16
N ALA A 83 0.50 -11.10 23.84
CA ALA A 83 1.04 -12.44 23.77
C ALA A 83 1.12 -13.13 25.14
N VAL A 84 0.87 -14.44 25.15
CA VAL A 84 1.01 -15.31 26.31
C VAL A 84 1.92 -16.47 25.91
N GLY A 85 2.94 -16.77 26.73
CA GLY A 85 3.93 -17.78 26.35
C GLY A 85 3.39 -19.21 26.45
N GLY A 86 3.84 -20.10 25.57
CA GLY A 86 3.55 -21.54 25.64
C GLY A 86 2.12 -21.93 25.25
N THR A 87 1.49 -21.14 24.40
CA THR A 87 0.12 -21.36 23.93
C THR A 87 0.13 -21.83 22.46
N ALA A 88 -0.63 -22.87 22.15
CA ALA A 88 -0.88 -23.34 20.78
C ALA A 88 -1.96 -22.49 20.10
N ILE A 89 -2.04 -22.52 18.76
CA ILE A 89 -2.98 -21.65 18.02
C ILE A 89 -4.45 -21.95 18.32
N LYS A 90 -4.78 -23.19 18.73
CA LYS A 90 -6.13 -23.57 19.19
C LYS A 90 -6.60 -22.80 20.43
N GLU A 91 -5.69 -22.33 21.27
CA GLU A 91 -6.02 -21.49 22.43
C GLU A 91 -6.36 -20.04 22.04
N TRP A 92 -6.09 -19.69 20.77
CA TRP A 92 -6.39 -18.41 20.14
C TRP A 92 -7.61 -18.47 19.21
N GLU A 93 -8.42 -19.53 19.29
CA GLU A 93 -9.69 -19.61 18.58
C GLU A 93 -10.69 -18.55 19.09
N ARG A 94 -11.58 -18.11 18.19
CA ARG A 94 -12.64 -17.16 18.54
C ARG A 94 -13.53 -17.72 19.65
N GLY A 95 -13.80 -16.94 20.68
CA GLY A 95 -14.46 -17.38 21.91
C GLY A 95 -13.52 -17.87 23.02
N CYS A 96 -12.25 -18.19 22.72
CA CYS A 96 -11.27 -18.50 23.75
C CYS A 96 -10.77 -17.24 24.47
N HIS A 97 -10.38 -17.39 25.74
CA HIS A 97 -9.99 -16.27 26.60
C HIS A 97 -8.88 -15.40 26.00
N LEU A 98 -7.86 -15.99 25.37
CA LEU A 98 -6.72 -15.26 24.81
C LEU A 98 -7.14 -14.39 23.62
N TYR A 99 -7.93 -14.97 22.71
CA TYR A 99 -8.48 -14.27 21.55
C TYR A 99 -9.40 -13.12 21.98
N GLU A 100 -10.37 -13.39 22.86
CA GLU A 100 -11.31 -12.38 23.33
C GLU A 100 -10.60 -11.24 24.08
N ASN A 101 -9.58 -11.58 24.87
CA ASN A 101 -8.78 -10.56 25.54
C ASN A 101 -7.97 -9.71 24.54
N MET A 102 -7.38 -10.31 23.51
CA MET A 102 -6.68 -9.58 22.46
C MET A 102 -7.62 -8.63 21.72
N VAL A 103 -8.77 -9.10 21.26
CA VAL A 103 -9.77 -8.27 20.56
C VAL A 103 -10.28 -7.16 21.47
N LYS A 104 -10.58 -7.46 22.75
CA LYS A 104 -10.98 -6.45 23.73
C LYS A 104 -9.91 -5.38 23.89
N ARG A 105 -8.66 -5.76 24.17
CA ARG A 105 -7.55 -4.83 24.37
C ARG A 105 -7.33 -3.93 23.16
N THR A 106 -7.39 -4.50 21.95
CA THR A 106 -7.28 -3.75 20.69
C THR A 106 -8.42 -2.75 20.50
N LYS A 107 -9.66 -3.11 20.86
CA LYS A 107 -10.81 -2.19 20.79
C LYS A 107 -10.73 -1.07 21.83
N GLU A 108 -10.22 -1.38 23.03
CA GLU A 108 -10.03 -0.37 24.08
C GLU A 108 -8.90 0.61 23.72
N SER A 109 -7.83 0.14 23.09
CA SER A 109 -6.66 0.97 22.78
C SER A 109 -6.95 2.10 21.76
N ILE A 110 -7.97 1.93 20.92
CA ILE A 110 -8.33 2.92 19.90
C ILE A 110 -9.40 3.92 20.35
N LYS A 111 -9.95 3.78 21.57
CA LYS A 111 -11.01 4.70 22.05
C LYS A 111 -10.56 6.15 22.16
N GLU A 112 -9.26 6.37 22.35
CA GLU A 112 -8.65 7.70 22.44
C GLU A 112 -8.18 8.25 21.07
N GLY A 113 -8.61 7.63 19.95
CA GLY A 113 -8.37 8.14 18.60
C GLY A 113 -7.21 7.50 17.83
N GLY A 114 -6.62 6.43 18.35
CA GLY A 114 -5.58 5.67 17.64
C GLY A 114 -6.13 4.83 16.48
N GLU A 115 -5.28 4.57 15.49
CA GLU A 115 -5.59 3.69 14.36
C GLU A 115 -4.79 2.40 14.43
N ILE A 116 -5.41 1.25 14.11
CA ILE A 116 -4.75 -0.05 14.11
C ILE A 116 -4.00 -0.21 12.77
N LYS A 117 -2.68 -0.13 12.80
CA LYS A 117 -1.85 -0.23 11.60
C LYS A 117 -1.49 -1.66 11.20
N ALA A 118 -1.19 -2.53 12.15
CA ALA A 118 -0.84 -3.92 11.87
C ALA A 118 -1.03 -4.81 13.11
N LEU A 119 -1.15 -6.11 12.87
CA LEU A 119 -0.96 -7.15 13.89
C LEU A 119 0.40 -7.83 13.66
N LEU A 120 1.27 -7.77 14.67
CA LEU A 120 2.50 -8.56 14.70
C LEU A 120 2.23 -9.89 15.38
N TRP A 121 2.45 -11.00 14.68
CA TRP A 121 2.17 -12.35 15.14
C TRP A 121 3.44 -13.19 15.15
N TYR A 122 3.82 -13.72 16.31
CA TYR A 122 4.94 -14.66 16.39
C TYR A 122 4.60 -15.75 17.40
N GLN A 123 4.18 -16.87 16.85
CA GLN A 123 3.69 -18.07 17.52
C GLN A 123 3.84 -19.26 16.57
N GLY A 124 3.93 -20.47 17.12
CA GLY A 124 3.87 -21.74 16.39
C GLY A 124 4.68 -22.85 17.07
N GLU A 125 5.52 -22.48 18.04
CA GLU A 125 6.43 -23.39 18.73
C GLU A 125 5.70 -24.50 19.49
N SER A 126 4.53 -24.19 20.06
CA SER A 126 3.69 -25.17 20.77
C SER A 126 2.88 -26.08 19.82
N ASP A 127 2.61 -25.63 18.58
CA ASP A 127 1.92 -26.46 17.58
C ASP A 127 2.87 -27.46 16.90
N ALA A 128 4.19 -27.22 16.97
CA ALA A 128 5.21 -28.12 16.46
C ALA A 128 5.36 -29.42 17.29
N SER A 129 4.74 -29.50 18.47
CA SER A 129 4.87 -30.62 19.40
C SER A 129 4.07 -31.87 19.01
N SER A 130 3.01 -31.72 18.21
CA SER A 130 2.17 -32.84 17.79
C SER A 130 1.90 -32.81 16.28
N LYS A 131 1.82 -33.99 15.66
CA LYS A 131 1.51 -34.12 14.24
C LYS A 131 0.16 -33.49 13.90
N HIS A 132 -0.84 -33.75 14.74
CA HIS A 132 -2.20 -33.27 14.54
C HIS A 132 -2.29 -31.74 14.58
N ASP A 133 -1.63 -31.11 15.57
CA ASP A 133 -1.62 -29.65 15.68
C ASP A 133 -0.86 -29.02 14.49
N ALA A 134 0.26 -29.62 14.08
CA ALA A 134 1.02 -29.16 12.92
C ALA A 134 0.26 -29.30 11.60
N GLU A 135 -0.48 -30.39 11.39
CA GLU A 135 -1.33 -30.59 10.21
C GLU A 135 -2.52 -29.62 10.18
N SER A 136 -3.03 -29.23 11.35
CA SER A 136 -4.16 -28.30 11.47
C SER A 136 -3.76 -26.82 11.47
N TYR A 137 -2.46 -26.51 11.58
CA TYR A 137 -1.96 -25.15 11.79
C TYR A 137 -2.39 -24.17 10.69
N GLN A 138 -2.35 -24.59 9.42
CA GLN A 138 -2.74 -23.72 8.30
C GLN A 138 -4.18 -23.24 8.42
N ALA A 139 -5.12 -24.19 8.53
CA ALA A 139 -6.55 -23.87 8.64
C ALA A 139 -6.86 -23.05 9.90
N ASN A 140 -6.14 -23.29 10.99
CA ASN A 140 -6.32 -22.54 12.22
C ASN A 140 -5.78 -21.11 12.10
N MET A 141 -4.64 -20.92 11.44
CA MET A 141 -4.06 -19.59 11.20
C MET A 141 -4.91 -18.75 10.24
N GLU A 142 -5.38 -19.34 9.14
CA GLU A 142 -6.30 -18.68 8.20
C GLU A 142 -7.58 -18.23 8.91
N ARG A 143 -8.19 -19.12 9.70
CA ARG A 143 -9.39 -18.81 10.49
C ARG A 143 -9.14 -17.76 11.56
N PHE A 144 -7.99 -17.81 12.23
CA PHE A 144 -7.57 -16.78 13.20
C PHE A 144 -7.50 -15.41 12.52
N ILE A 145 -6.84 -15.31 11.36
CA ILE A 145 -6.74 -14.07 10.57
C ILE A 145 -8.13 -13.54 10.19
N GLU A 146 -8.99 -14.39 9.64
CA GLU A 146 -10.36 -14.03 9.26
C GLU A 146 -11.17 -13.51 10.45
N ASN A 147 -11.11 -14.22 11.58
CA ASN A 147 -11.79 -13.83 12.81
C ASN A 147 -11.33 -12.47 13.30
N VAL A 148 -9.99 -12.24 13.39
CA VAL A 148 -9.44 -10.94 13.83
C VAL A 148 -9.92 -9.81 12.93
N ARG A 149 -9.83 -9.99 11.60
CA ARG A 149 -10.27 -8.99 10.62
C ARG A 149 -11.75 -8.68 10.75
N SER A 150 -12.57 -9.72 10.93
CA SER A 150 -14.03 -9.58 11.11
C SER A 150 -14.38 -8.85 12.40
N ASP A 151 -13.83 -9.29 13.54
CA ASP A 151 -14.18 -8.75 14.86
C ASP A 151 -13.65 -7.33 15.08
N LEU A 152 -12.57 -6.95 14.42
CA LEU A 152 -12.04 -5.58 14.39
C LEU A 152 -12.64 -4.73 13.25
N ARG A 153 -13.41 -5.34 12.33
CA ARG A 153 -13.96 -4.70 11.12
C ARG A 153 -12.90 -4.08 10.21
N LEU A 154 -11.76 -4.76 10.09
CA LEU A 154 -10.62 -4.35 9.26
C LEU A 154 -10.30 -5.48 8.26
N PRO A 155 -11.05 -5.60 7.15
CA PRO A 155 -10.90 -6.71 6.20
C PRO A 155 -9.51 -6.77 5.55
N SER A 156 -8.81 -5.64 5.50
CA SER A 156 -7.47 -5.48 4.92
C SER A 156 -6.38 -5.31 5.98
N LEU A 157 -6.64 -5.58 7.27
CA LEU A 157 -5.66 -5.43 8.35
C LEU A 157 -4.35 -6.15 7.99
N PRO A 158 -3.20 -5.43 7.92
CA PRO A 158 -1.90 -6.02 7.77
C PRO A 158 -1.58 -6.97 8.92
N ILE A 159 -1.17 -8.18 8.58
CA ILE A 159 -0.68 -9.15 9.56
C ILE A 159 0.74 -9.53 9.18
N ILE A 160 1.66 -9.36 10.10
CA ILE A 160 3.05 -9.75 9.92
C ILE A 160 3.32 -10.90 10.85
N GLN A 161 3.33 -12.09 10.27
CA GLN A 161 3.69 -13.30 10.99
C GLN A 161 5.19 -13.56 10.91
N VAL A 162 5.69 -14.39 11.82
CA VAL A 162 7.10 -14.77 11.86
C VAL A 162 7.21 -16.28 11.72
N ALA A 163 8.05 -16.74 10.78
CA ALA A 163 8.39 -18.14 10.67
C ALA A 163 9.23 -18.56 11.88
N ILE A 164 8.77 -19.53 12.65
CA ILE A 164 9.42 -19.91 13.93
C ILE A 164 10.85 -20.43 13.72
N THR A 165 11.73 -20.20 14.70
CA THR A 165 13.15 -20.64 14.68
C THR A 165 13.45 -21.81 15.61
N SER A 166 12.50 -22.14 16.47
CA SER A 166 12.59 -23.18 17.48
C SER A 166 11.21 -23.78 17.66
N GLY A 167 11.12 -25.04 18.09
CA GLY A 167 9.86 -25.67 18.42
C GLY A 167 10.14 -26.92 19.26
N ASP A 168 9.27 -27.18 20.23
CA ASP A 168 9.38 -28.35 21.10
C ASP A 168 8.76 -29.55 20.38
N GLY A 169 9.35 -29.99 19.25
CA GLY A 169 8.85 -31.15 18.50
C GLY A 169 9.43 -31.34 17.11
N GLY A 170 9.19 -32.52 16.54
CA GLY A 170 9.71 -32.92 15.22
C GLY A 170 9.03 -32.27 14.01
N TYR A 171 8.02 -31.42 14.22
CA TYR A 171 7.20 -30.84 13.15
C TYR A 171 7.45 -29.35 12.90
N MET A 172 8.54 -28.79 13.44
CA MET A 172 8.89 -27.37 13.26
C MET A 172 8.97 -26.96 11.78
N GLU A 173 9.62 -27.75 10.93
CA GLU A 173 9.74 -27.43 9.50
C GLU A 173 8.37 -27.45 8.80
N LYS A 174 7.41 -28.26 9.29
CA LYS A 174 6.04 -28.26 8.77
C LYS A 174 5.30 -26.97 9.11
N ILE A 175 5.44 -26.49 10.35
CA ILE A 175 4.88 -25.19 10.76
C ILE A 175 5.50 -24.05 9.94
N ARG A 176 6.83 -24.07 9.76
CA ARG A 176 7.53 -23.06 8.95
C ARG A 176 7.09 -23.07 7.50
N GLU A 177 6.93 -24.24 6.87
CA GLU A 177 6.42 -24.38 5.51
C GLU A 177 5.06 -23.67 5.36
N VAL A 178 4.16 -23.86 6.33
CA VAL A 178 2.86 -23.18 6.35
C VAL A 178 3.01 -21.67 6.53
N GLN A 179 3.85 -21.23 7.46
CA GLN A 179 4.05 -19.80 7.74
C GLN A 179 4.65 -19.06 6.53
N LEU A 180 5.67 -19.63 5.90
CA LEU A 180 6.32 -19.06 4.71
C LEU A 180 5.45 -19.16 3.46
N GLY A 181 4.66 -20.23 3.35
CA GLY A 181 3.79 -20.53 2.20
C GLY A 181 2.39 -19.91 2.27
N MET A 182 2.09 -19.10 3.30
CA MET A 182 0.76 -18.53 3.54
C MET A 182 0.33 -17.61 2.38
N LYS A 183 -0.81 -17.92 1.75
CA LYS A 183 -1.38 -17.15 0.62
C LYS A 183 -2.65 -16.41 1.01
N VAL A 184 -2.57 -15.63 2.08
CA VAL A 184 -3.67 -14.77 2.54
C VAL A 184 -3.34 -13.32 2.22
N ASP A 185 -4.28 -12.60 1.62
CA ASP A 185 -4.11 -11.18 1.28
C ASP A 185 -3.71 -10.37 2.51
N ASN A 186 -2.80 -9.39 2.35
CA ASN A 186 -2.26 -8.54 3.42
C ASN A 186 -1.62 -9.29 4.60
N VAL A 187 -1.15 -10.52 4.37
CA VAL A 187 -0.32 -11.25 5.31
C VAL A 187 1.10 -11.36 4.76
N VAL A 188 2.09 -10.99 5.56
CA VAL A 188 3.51 -11.14 5.23
C VAL A 188 4.16 -12.02 6.29
N CYS A 189 5.07 -12.90 5.86
CA CYS A 189 5.86 -13.71 6.76
C CYS A 189 7.31 -13.21 6.76
N VAL A 190 7.86 -12.93 7.94
CA VAL A 190 9.29 -12.68 8.12
C VAL A 190 9.94 -13.96 8.61
N ASP A 191 11.01 -14.39 7.95
CA ASP A 191 11.77 -15.54 8.40
C ASP A 191 12.73 -15.14 9.52
N ALA A 192 12.51 -15.68 10.72
CA ALA A 192 13.43 -15.42 11.83
C ALA A 192 14.74 -16.24 11.74
N LYS A 193 14.84 -17.21 10.81
CA LYS A 193 16.04 -17.99 10.54
C LYS A 193 17.02 -17.16 9.69
N GLY A 194 17.93 -16.44 10.35
CA GLY A 194 18.96 -15.60 9.69
C GLY A 194 18.75 -14.08 9.81
N LEU A 195 17.96 -13.62 10.79
CA LEU A 195 17.55 -12.21 10.96
C LEU A 195 18.69 -11.18 10.96
N GLU A 196 18.64 -10.26 9.99
CA GLU A 196 18.89 -8.83 10.24
C GLU A 196 17.53 -8.13 10.51
N LEU A 197 17.45 -7.35 11.59
CA LEU A 197 16.24 -6.63 12.03
C LEU A 197 15.66 -5.62 11.00
N LYS A 198 16.38 -5.35 9.91
CA LYS A 198 15.99 -4.36 8.89
C LYS A 198 14.81 -4.81 8.02
N ASP A 199 14.62 -6.12 7.83
CA ASP A 199 13.59 -6.65 6.93
C ASP A 199 12.16 -6.48 7.45
N LEU A 200 11.98 -6.35 8.77
CA LEU A 200 10.68 -6.18 9.42
C LEU A 200 10.04 -4.81 9.12
N ALA A 201 10.85 -3.75 9.01
CA ALA A 201 10.38 -2.41 8.66
C ALA A 201 10.00 -2.30 7.18
N ILE A 202 10.74 -2.98 6.31
CA ILE A 202 10.43 -3.08 4.87
C ILE A 202 9.11 -3.84 4.65
N ALA A 203 8.89 -4.92 5.40
CA ALA A 203 7.65 -5.68 5.35
C ALA A 203 6.42 -4.83 5.74
N ILE A 204 6.54 -3.92 6.72
CA ILE A 204 5.49 -2.96 7.06
C ILE A 204 5.30 -1.90 6.00
N ARG A 205 6.36 -1.30 5.47
CA ARG A 205 6.20 -0.37 4.35
C ARG A 205 5.46 -1.02 3.19
N SER A 206 5.73 -2.30 2.92
CA SER A 206 5.02 -3.08 1.90
C SER A 206 3.56 -3.43 2.26
N SER A 207 3.18 -3.45 3.54
CA SER A 207 1.82 -3.81 4.01
C SER A 207 0.96 -2.60 4.41
N GLU A 208 1.54 -1.51 4.88
CA GLU A 208 0.94 -0.16 4.98
C GLU A 208 0.63 0.40 3.59
N LEU A 209 1.45 0.11 2.57
CA LEU A 209 1.11 0.34 1.15
C LEU A 209 -0.15 -0.45 0.69
N ARG A 210 -0.65 -1.42 1.49
CA ARG A 210 -1.82 -2.25 1.16
C ARG A 210 -3.04 -2.02 2.07
N SER A 211 -2.91 -1.46 3.28
CA SER A 211 -4.05 -1.16 4.17
C SER A 211 -4.76 0.16 3.86
N ASP A 212 -4.10 1.03 3.10
CA ASP A 212 -4.58 2.36 2.73
C ASP A 212 -5.68 2.33 1.64
N GLN A 213 -6.19 1.14 1.27
CA GLN A 213 -7.06 0.90 0.11
C GLN A 213 -8.41 1.64 0.09
N PHE A 214 -8.82 2.30 1.18
CA PHE A 214 -10.01 3.16 1.19
C PHE A 214 -9.70 4.67 1.01
N GLN A 215 -8.43 5.08 0.97
CA GLN A 215 -7.98 6.47 0.73
C GLN A 215 -6.88 6.59 -0.34
N HIS A 216 -6.14 5.51 -0.60
CA HIS A 216 -5.01 5.46 -1.51
C HIS A 216 -5.45 5.30 -2.97
N LYS A 217 -5.17 6.32 -3.78
CA LYS A 217 -5.52 6.35 -5.21
C LYS A 217 -4.39 5.72 -6.02
N ASN A 218 -4.75 4.86 -6.97
CA ASN A 218 -3.85 4.42 -8.03
C ASN A 218 -3.94 5.45 -9.16
N ILE A 219 -2.96 6.35 -9.20
CA ILE A 219 -2.98 7.54 -10.03
C ILE A 219 -2.41 7.22 -11.42
N PHE A 220 -3.14 7.57 -12.46
CA PHE A 220 -2.73 7.47 -13.85
C PHE A 220 -2.79 8.86 -14.48
N ILE A 221 -1.67 9.29 -15.05
CA ILE A 221 -1.58 10.59 -15.74
C ILE A 221 -1.97 10.36 -17.20
N LEU A 222 -2.91 11.16 -17.70
CA LEU A 222 -3.40 11.10 -19.08
C LEU A 222 -2.83 12.30 -19.85
N ALA A 223 -1.79 12.07 -20.65
CA ALA A 223 -1.04 13.15 -21.32
C ALA A 223 -0.86 12.89 -22.82
N GLY A 224 -0.56 13.97 -23.54
CA GLY A 224 -0.43 13.97 -24.99
C GLY A 224 -1.34 15.00 -25.64
N GLN A 225 -1.95 14.65 -26.78
CA GLN A 225 -2.78 15.58 -27.56
C GLN A 225 -4.26 15.19 -27.66
N SER A 226 -4.95 15.66 -28.70
CA SER A 226 -6.40 15.58 -28.89
C SER A 226 -6.98 14.16 -28.76
N ASN A 227 -6.26 13.12 -29.19
CA ASN A 227 -6.73 11.74 -29.06
C ASN A 227 -6.68 11.21 -27.61
N MET A 228 -5.74 11.70 -26.78
CA MET A 228 -5.80 11.49 -25.33
C MET A 228 -6.88 12.38 -24.68
N ALA A 229 -6.95 13.65 -25.11
CA ALA A 229 -7.90 14.62 -24.56
C ALA A 229 -9.36 14.15 -24.76
N GLY A 230 -9.62 13.54 -25.93
CA GLY A 230 -10.89 12.95 -26.32
C GLY A 230 -11.60 13.78 -27.39
N ARG A 231 -11.94 13.13 -28.49
CA ARG A 231 -12.71 13.71 -29.63
C ARG A 231 -13.81 12.77 -30.14
N GLY A 232 -14.00 11.61 -29.50
CA GLY A 232 -15.07 10.68 -29.89
C GLY A 232 -16.44 11.32 -29.70
N GLY A 233 -17.30 11.24 -30.72
CA GLY A 233 -18.64 11.83 -30.71
C GLY A 233 -18.69 13.36 -30.90
N VAL A 234 -17.56 14.01 -31.21
CA VAL A 234 -17.54 15.45 -31.52
C VAL A 234 -17.77 15.66 -33.01
N ILE A 235 -18.83 16.37 -33.37
CA ILE A 235 -19.19 16.77 -34.73
C ILE A 235 -19.50 18.27 -34.71
N ASP A 236 -18.92 19.05 -35.64
CA ASP A 236 -19.09 20.51 -35.74
C ASP A 236 -18.90 21.24 -34.39
N ASP A 237 -17.78 20.93 -33.72
CA ASP A 237 -17.41 21.46 -32.40
C ASP A 237 -18.46 21.23 -31.30
N LYS A 238 -19.31 20.21 -31.45
CA LYS A 238 -20.29 19.79 -30.45
C LYS A 238 -20.17 18.28 -30.16
N TRP A 239 -20.07 17.94 -28.89
CA TRP A 239 -20.15 16.54 -28.46
C TRP A 239 -21.60 16.05 -28.46
N ASP A 240 -21.84 14.86 -29.00
CA ASP A 240 -23.15 14.21 -29.07
C ASP A 240 -23.70 13.75 -27.71
N GLY A 241 -22.86 13.72 -26.67
CA GLY A 241 -23.22 13.29 -25.32
C GLY A 241 -23.35 11.77 -25.16
N ILE A 242 -22.98 10.99 -26.17
CA ILE A 242 -23.11 9.53 -26.14
C ILE A 242 -21.91 8.95 -25.40
N VAL A 243 -22.17 8.27 -24.28
CA VAL A 243 -21.16 7.59 -23.46
C VAL A 243 -21.29 6.07 -23.65
N PRO A 244 -20.30 5.40 -24.30
CA PRO A 244 -20.31 3.95 -24.45
C PRO A 244 -20.33 3.22 -23.10
N PRO A 245 -20.86 1.98 -23.01
CA PRO A 245 -20.93 1.22 -21.76
C PRO A 245 -19.59 1.10 -21.02
N LYS A 246 -18.48 0.88 -21.76
CA LYS A 246 -17.13 0.78 -21.18
C LYS A 246 -16.61 2.11 -20.58
N CYS A 247 -17.23 3.23 -20.91
CA CYS A 247 -16.83 4.57 -20.46
C CYS A 247 -17.76 5.14 -19.37
N GLN A 248 -18.73 4.34 -18.89
CA GLN A 248 -19.68 4.78 -17.87
C GLN A 248 -18.96 5.15 -16.56
N SER A 249 -19.55 6.10 -15.83
CA SER A 249 -18.97 6.58 -14.57
C SER A 249 -19.00 5.50 -13.49
N ASN A 250 -18.05 5.59 -12.55
CA ASN A 250 -17.93 4.66 -11.45
C ASN A 250 -17.46 5.40 -10.20
N SER A 251 -18.07 5.13 -9.05
CA SER A 251 -17.74 5.80 -7.78
C SER A 251 -16.29 5.55 -7.31
N LEU A 252 -15.63 4.51 -7.82
CA LEU A 252 -14.22 4.19 -7.54
C LEU A 252 -13.25 4.71 -8.61
N VAL A 253 -13.72 5.48 -9.58
CA VAL A 253 -12.88 6.14 -10.59
C VAL A 253 -13.06 7.65 -10.43
N LEU A 254 -11.97 8.32 -10.05
CA LEU A 254 -11.93 9.75 -9.78
C LEU A 254 -11.16 10.49 -10.87
N ARG A 255 -11.51 11.74 -11.11
CA ARG A 255 -10.85 12.67 -12.01
C ARG A 255 -10.29 13.84 -11.20
N PHE A 256 -9.06 14.24 -11.49
CA PHE A 256 -8.45 15.43 -10.89
C PHE A 256 -8.76 16.65 -11.77
N ASN A 257 -9.69 17.49 -11.35
CA ASN A 257 -10.20 18.60 -12.17
C ASN A 257 -9.22 19.79 -12.26
N ALA A 258 -9.58 20.82 -13.03
CA ALA A 258 -8.74 22.02 -13.21
C ALA A 258 -8.51 22.80 -11.90
N ARG A 259 -9.44 22.68 -10.94
CA ARG A 259 -9.37 23.32 -9.62
C ARG A 259 -8.54 22.52 -8.61
N SER A 260 -7.86 21.47 -9.06
CA SER A 260 -7.07 20.58 -8.22
C SER A 260 -7.88 19.87 -7.14
N ASN A 261 -9.12 19.46 -7.47
CA ASN A 261 -9.96 18.63 -6.61
C ASN A 261 -10.26 17.30 -7.29
N TRP A 262 -10.38 16.24 -6.48
CA TRP A 262 -10.89 14.96 -6.93
C TRP A 262 -12.42 14.97 -7.00
N GLU A 263 -12.98 14.51 -8.11
CA GLU A 263 -14.41 14.31 -8.32
C GLU A 263 -14.67 12.98 -9.03
N GLU A 264 -15.91 12.49 -9.05
CA GLU A 264 -16.26 11.29 -9.82
C GLU A 264 -15.95 11.51 -11.31
N ALA A 265 -15.21 10.58 -11.91
CA ALA A 265 -14.80 10.70 -13.30
C ALA A 265 -15.99 10.50 -14.26
N ARG A 266 -16.18 11.48 -15.15
CA ARG A 266 -17.18 11.48 -16.21
C ARG A 266 -16.54 12.02 -17.48
N GLU A 267 -16.89 11.45 -18.63
CA GLU A 267 -16.49 12.03 -19.91
C GLU A 267 -17.24 13.35 -20.16
N PRO A 268 -16.62 14.32 -20.86
CA PRO A 268 -15.26 14.32 -21.39
C PRO A 268 -14.21 14.64 -20.31
N LEU A 269 -13.22 13.77 -20.12
CA LEU A 269 -12.25 13.91 -19.02
C LEU A 269 -11.39 15.19 -19.08
N HIS A 270 -11.21 15.80 -20.25
CA HIS A 270 -10.38 16.99 -20.43
C HIS A 270 -11.18 18.29 -20.63
N ALA A 271 -12.50 18.30 -20.38
CA ALA A 271 -13.36 19.45 -20.68
C ALA A 271 -12.94 20.78 -20.02
N ASP A 272 -12.37 20.73 -18.82
CA ASP A 272 -11.84 21.89 -18.09
C ASP A 272 -10.29 22.01 -18.18
N ILE A 273 -9.65 21.15 -18.97
CA ILE A 273 -8.19 21.12 -19.17
C ILE A 273 -7.83 21.63 -20.57
N ASP A 274 -8.40 21.01 -21.61
CA ASP A 274 -8.21 21.38 -23.02
C ASP A 274 -9.28 22.38 -23.47
N VAL A 275 -9.40 23.48 -22.72
CA VAL A 275 -10.54 24.42 -22.75
C VAL A 275 -10.74 25.15 -24.10
N ASN A 276 -9.74 25.14 -24.97
CA ASN A 276 -9.80 25.78 -26.28
C ASN A 276 -10.42 24.89 -27.36
N LYS A 277 -10.83 23.65 -27.02
CA LYS A 277 -11.37 22.67 -27.94
C LYS A 277 -12.55 21.93 -27.32
N THR A 278 -13.55 21.63 -28.13
CA THR A 278 -14.63 20.74 -27.70
C THR A 278 -14.07 19.33 -27.48
N CYS A 279 -14.21 18.84 -26.24
CA CYS A 279 -13.78 17.51 -25.85
C CYS A 279 -14.94 16.52 -25.97
N GLY A 280 -14.62 15.28 -26.34
CA GLY A 280 -15.54 14.14 -26.34
C GLY A 280 -14.90 12.93 -25.68
N ILE A 281 -15.27 11.72 -26.11
CA ILE A 281 -14.73 10.48 -25.54
C ILE A 281 -13.23 10.36 -25.83
N GLY A 282 -12.43 10.12 -24.77
CA GLY A 282 -11.03 9.69 -24.82
C GLY A 282 -10.84 8.26 -24.31
N PRO A 283 -9.59 7.77 -24.16
CA PRO A 283 -9.33 6.40 -23.72
C PRO A 283 -9.43 6.23 -22.19
N GLY A 284 -9.46 7.32 -21.41
CA GLY A 284 -9.25 7.30 -19.96
C GLY A 284 -10.28 6.49 -19.18
N MET A 285 -11.57 6.69 -19.43
CA MET A 285 -12.63 5.94 -18.71
C MET A 285 -12.62 4.46 -19.06
N ALA A 286 -12.49 4.11 -20.35
CA ALA A 286 -12.41 2.73 -20.78
C ALA A 286 -11.20 2.01 -20.16
N PHE A 287 -10.04 2.66 -20.16
CA PHE A 287 -8.83 2.15 -19.50
C PHE A 287 -9.06 1.89 -18.00
N ALA A 288 -9.59 2.88 -17.27
CA ALA A 288 -9.83 2.76 -15.84
C ALA A 288 -10.82 1.62 -15.51
N ASN A 289 -11.93 1.53 -16.25
CA ASN A 289 -12.91 0.47 -16.06
C ASN A 289 -12.34 -0.91 -16.39
N SER A 290 -11.58 -1.06 -17.47
CA SER A 290 -10.93 -2.34 -17.82
C SER A 290 -9.91 -2.79 -16.79
N ILE A 291 -9.13 -1.88 -16.19
CA ILE A 291 -8.23 -2.26 -15.08
C ILE A 291 -9.03 -2.80 -13.89
N ARG A 292 -10.17 -2.20 -13.57
CA ARG A 292 -11.02 -2.67 -12.46
C ARG A 292 -11.76 -3.96 -12.77
N GLU A 293 -12.05 -4.24 -14.04
CA GLU A 293 -12.55 -5.54 -14.48
C GLU A 293 -11.49 -6.63 -14.31
N ILE A 294 -10.23 -6.33 -14.63
CA ILE A 294 -9.10 -7.26 -14.50
C ILE A 294 -8.73 -7.47 -13.03
N ASP A 295 -8.66 -6.40 -12.24
CA ASP A 295 -8.37 -6.43 -10.81
C ASP A 295 -9.39 -5.60 -10.01
N PRO A 296 -10.51 -6.21 -9.59
CA PRO A 296 -11.52 -5.53 -8.77
C PRO A 296 -10.99 -5.01 -7.42
N ARG A 297 -9.84 -5.52 -6.97
CA ARG A 297 -9.22 -5.16 -5.70
C ARG A 297 -8.22 -4.02 -5.82
N ILE A 298 -7.98 -3.49 -7.02
CA ILE A 298 -7.01 -2.40 -7.21
C ILE A 298 -7.34 -1.17 -6.32
N GLY A 299 -8.60 -0.99 -5.95
CA GLY A 299 -9.07 0.13 -5.14
C GLY A 299 -9.49 1.33 -5.99
N THR A 300 -9.30 2.54 -5.46
CA THR A 300 -9.67 3.78 -6.17
C THR A 300 -8.68 4.06 -7.29
N ILE A 301 -9.18 4.33 -8.50
CA ILE A 301 -8.39 4.82 -9.62
C ILE A 301 -8.50 6.34 -9.68
N GLY A 302 -7.37 7.04 -9.76
CA GLY A 302 -7.32 8.49 -9.95
C GLY A 302 -6.79 8.83 -11.33
N LEU A 303 -7.58 9.52 -12.15
CA LEU A 303 -7.20 10.00 -13.47
C LEU A 303 -6.77 11.47 -13.39
N VAL A 304 -5.56 11.78 -13.85
CA VAL A 304 -5.03 13.15 -13.91
C VAL A 304 -4.95 13.58 -15.37
N PRO A 305 -5.99 14.23 -15.92
CA PRO A 305 -6.00 14.72 -17.29
C PRO A 305 -5.03 15.88 -17.47
N CYS A 306 -4.16 15.80 -18.47
CA CYS A 306 -3.12 16.78 -18.79
C CYS A 306 -3.02 17.05 -20.30
N ALA A 307 -3.66 16.27 -21.16
CA ALA A 307 -3.50 16.39 -22.61
C ALA A 307 -4.08 17.69 -23.17
N ILE A 308 -3.43 18.24 -24.20
CA ILE A 308 -3.83 19.50 -24.88
C ILE A 308 -3.82 19.28 -26.39
N GLY A 309 -4.92 19.63 -27.07
CA GLY A 309 -5.10 19.33 -28.48
C GLY A 309 -4.16 20.11 -29.42
N GLY A 310 -3.61 19.43 -30.42
CA GLY A 310 -2.84 20.04 -31.52
C GLY A 310 -1.37 20.32 -31.22
N THR A 311 -0.85 19.89 -30.07
CA THR A 311 0.51 20.22 -29.63
C THR A 311 1.57 19.30 -30.26
N ASN A 312 2.69 19.88 -30.67
CA ASN A 312 3.92 19.19 -31.07
C ASN A 312 4.73 18.74 -29.83
N ILE A 313 5.51 17.66 -29.93
CA ILE A 313 6.29 17.17 -28.78
C ILE A 313 7.30 18.18 -28.24
N SER A 314 7.77 19.11 -29.07
CA SER A 314 8.70 20.16 -28.65
C SER A 314 8.10 21.13 -27.62
N GLU A 315 6.78 21.28 -27.59
CA GLU A 315 6.04 22.06 -26.59
C GLU A 315 5.98 21.35 -25.22
N TRP A 316 6.34 20.06 -25.19
CA TRP A 316 6.38 19.23 -23.99
C TRP A 316 7.80 19.08 -23.42
N HIS A 317 8.80 19.78 -23.94
CA HIS A 317 10.14 19.74 -23.36
C HIS A 317 10.17 20.26 -21.91
N HIS A 318 11.11 19.72 -21.11
CA HIS A 318 11.33 20.16 -19.74
C HIS A 318 11.48 21.70 -19.66
N GLY A 319 10.72 22.32 -18.76
CA GLY A 319 10.65 23.77 -18.59
C GLY A 319 9.60 24.48 -19.45
N MET A 320 9.00 23.82 -20.46
CA MET A 320 7.89 24.37 -21.23
C MET A 320 6.58 24.33 -20.43
N SER A 321 5.60 25.15 -20.83
CA SER A 321 4.35 25.33 -20.09
C SER A 321 3.56 24.02 -19.94
N LEU A 322 3.44 23.22 -21.01
CA LEU A 322 2.70 21.95 -20.99
C LEU A 322 3.35 20.93 -20.06
N TYR A 323 4.68 20.80 -20.15
CA TYR A 323 5.47 19.94 -19.26
C TYR A 323 5.29 20.35 -17.79
N ASN A 324 5.50 21.63 -17.49
CA ASN A 324 5.39 22.15 -16.12
C ASN A 324 3.98 21.96 -15.57
N ASN A 325 2.95 22.17 -16.40
CA ASN A 325 1.55 21.95 -16.02
C ASN A 325 1.29 20.48 -15.68
N LEU A 326 1.81 19.53 -16.47
CA LEU A 326 1.70 18.10 -16.18
C LEU A 326 2.35 17.77 -14.84
N VAL A 327 3.61 18.19 -14.63
CA VAL A 327 4.35 17.91 -13.39
C VAL A 327 3.65 18.53 -12.19
N ASN A 328 3.17 19.78 -12.30
CA ASN A 328 2.46 20.47 -11.24
C ASN A 328 1.14 19.77 -10.88
N ARG A 329 0.35 19.36 -11.89
CA ARG A 329 -0.90 18.63 -11.67
C ARG A 329 -0.65 17.27 -11.04
N ALA A 330 0.36 16.54 -11.50
CA ALA A 330 0.76 15.25 -10.92
C ALA A 330 1.18 15.40 -9.44
N LYS A 331 2.02 16.39 -9.12
CA LYS A 331 2.44 16.68 -7.74
C LYS A 331 1.27 17.14 -6.87
N ALA A 332 0.36 17.96 -7.40
CA ALA A 332 -0.83 18.40 -6.67
C ALA A 332 -1.78 17.22 -6.36
N ALA A 333 -1.95 16.30 -7.32
CA ALA A 333 -2.72 15.07 -7.12
C ALA A 333 -2.09 14.18 -6.03
N LEU A 334 -0.77 14.01 -6.04
CA LEU A 334 -0.02 13.25 -5.02
C LEU A 334 -0.16 13.83 -3.61
N LYS A 335 -0.19 15.17 -3.47
CA LYS A 335 -0.40 15.83 -2.16
C LYS A 335 -1.73 15.47 -1.50
N GLN A 336 -2.71 14.98 -2.27
CA GLN A 336 -4.02 14.53 -1.78
C GLN A 336 -4.13 13.01 -1.64
N GLY A 337 -2.99 12.33 -1.57
CA GLY A 337 -2.89 10.89 -1.31
C GLY A 337 -3.05 10.02 -2.56
N GLY A 338 -2.15 9.06 -2.71
CA GLY A 338 -2.10 8.09 -3.79
C GLY A 338 -0.69 7.84 -4.31
N THR A 339 -0.56 6.93 -5.27
CA THR A 339 0.70 6.59 -5.95
C THR A 339 0.51 6.68 -7.45
N ILE A 340 1.42 7.36 -8.15
CA ILE A 340 1.43 7.34 -9.62
C ILE A 340 1.86 5.95 -10.09
N ARG A 341 0.97 5.26 -10.81
CA ARG A 341 1.20 3.92 -11.34
C ARG A 341 1.74 3.94 -12.76
N ALA A 342 1.27 4.87 -13.59
CA ALA A 342 1.77 5.03 -14.94
C ALA A 342 1.40 6.40 -15.53
N ILE A 343 2.10 6.77 -16.60
CA ILE A 343 1.68 7.81 -17.54
C ILE A 343 1.17 7.14 -18.81
N LEU A 344 -0.05 7.45 -19.22
CA LEU A 344 -0.56 7.14 -20.55
C LEU A 344 -0.24 8.31 -21.47
N TRP A 345 0.55 8.04 -22.51
CA TRP A 345 1.00 9.03 -23.46
C TRP A 345 0.44 8.74 -24.85
N TYR A 346 -0.42 9.63 -25.37
CA TYR A 346 -0.92 9.52 -26.74
C TYR A 346 -0.76 10.85 -27.48
N GLN A 347 0.31 10.93 -28.26
CA GLN A 347 0.72 12.09 -29.02
C GLN A 347 1.62 11.68 -30.18
N GLY A 348 1.71 12.53 -31.19
CA GLY A 348 2.69 12.44 -32.28
C GLY A 348 2.13 12.88 -33.62
N GLU A 349 0.82 13.08 -33.73
CA GLU A 349 0.18 13.41 -35.00
C GLU A 349 0.62 14.80 -35.50
N SER A 350 0.79 15.78 -34.62
CA SER A 350 1.29 17.11 -34.99
C SER A 350 2.75 17.08 -35.47
N ASP A 351 3.55 16.13 -34.99
CA ASP A 351 4.95 15.96 -35.39
C ASP A 351 5.09 15.33 -36.79
N THR A 352 4.01 14.83 -37.40
CA THR A 352 4.05 14.25 -38.74
C THR A 352 4.04 15.29 -39.86
N ILE A 353 3.77 16.57 -39.54
CA ILE A 353 3.64 17.65 -40.53
C ILE A 353 4.99 17.99 -41.17
N SER A 354 6.06 17.98 -40.36
CA SER A 354 7.42 18.31 -40.79
C SER A 354 8.32 17.09 -40.69
N ARG A 355 9.15 16.88 -41.73
CA ARG A 355 10.15 15.82 -41.71
C ARG A 355 11.14 15.97 -40.57
N THR A 356 11.53 17.20 -40.24
CA THR A 356 12.47 17.47 -39.15
C THR A 356 11.90 17.05 -37.78
N ASP A 357 10.61 17.33 -37.55
CA ASP A 357 9.95 16.96 -36.29
C ASP A 357 9.79 15.44 -36.20
N ALA A 358 9.34 14.80 -37.27
CA ALA A 358 9.23 13.35 -37.36
C ALA A 358 10.57 12.62 -37.14
N ASP A 359 11.65 13.11 -37.76
CA ASP A 359 13.00 12.52 -37.62
C ASP A 359 13.56 12.69 -36.19
N SER A 360 13.18 13.76 -35.48
CA SER A 360 13.64 14.04 -34.10
C SER A 360 12.73 13.48 -33.00
N TYR A 361 11.51 13.05 -33.35
CA TYR A 361 10.45 12.64 -32.42
C TYR A 361 10.92 11.62 -31.38
N GLY A 362 11.59 10.55 -31.81
CA GLY A 362 12.04 9.48 -30.92
C GLY A 362 13.04 9.94 -29.86
N LEU A 363 13.93 10.89 -30.22
CA LEU A 363 14.87 11.49 -29.27
C LEU A 363 14.16 12.41 -28.28
N ASN A 364 13.25 13.25 -28.77
CA ASN A 364 12.48 14.17 -27.93
C ASN A 364 11.59 13.41 -26.94
N LEU A 365 10.94 12.33 -27.40
CA LEU A 365 10.11 11.47 -26.57
C LEU A 365 10.94 10.78 -25.48
N LYS A 366 12.10 10.22 -25.83
CA LYS A 366 13.00 9.62 -24.85
C LYS A 366 13.42 10.63 -23.78
N LYS A 367 13.74 11.86 -24.19
CA LYS A 367 14.11 12.94 -23.27
C LYS A 367 12.95 13.30 -22.34
N LEU A 368 11.75 13.53 -22.89
CA LEU A 368 10.53 13.77 -22.13
C LEU A 368 10.30 12.70 -21.05
N MET A 369 10.41 11.42 -21.42
CA MET A 369 10.21 10.31 -20.48
C MET A 369 11.25 10.29 -19.35
N LEU A 370 12.51 10.60 -19.65
CA LEU A 370 13.56 10.68 -18.63
C LEU A 370 13.34 11.87 -17.69
N ASP A 371 13.05 13.04 -18.24
CA ASP A 371 12.79 14.24 -17.46
C ASP A 371 11.59 14.02 -16.52
N LEU A 372 10.48 13.44 -17.02
CA LEU A 372 9.31 13.12 -16.19
C LEU A 372 9.62 12.15 -15.04
N ARG A 373 10.48 11.14 -15.26
CA ARG A 373 10.90 10.21 -14.21
C ARG A 373 11.71 10.89 -13.11
N VAL A 374 12.57 11.83 -13.49
CA VAL A 374 13.35 12.63 -12.53
C VAL A 374 12.43 13.55 -11.74
N ASP A 375 11.60 14.34 -12.42
CA ASP A 375 10.80 15.37 -11.77
C ASP A 375 9.64 14.83 -10.93
N LEU A 376 9.18 13.61 -11.21
CA LEU A 376 8.20 12.89 -10.40
C LEU A 376 8.83 11.94 -9.38
N ASP A 377 10.16 11.97 -9.20
CA ASP A 377 10.92 11.15 -8.27
C ASP A 377 10.59 9.64 -8.39
N SER A 378 10.51 9.16 -9.63
CA SER A 378 10.11 7.80 -9.96
C SER A 378 10.94 7.25 -11.13
N PRO A 379 12.17 6.77 -10.88
CA PRO A 379 13.11 6.35 -11.93
C PRO A 379 12.58 5.17 -12.77
N MET A 380 11.68 4.37 -12.20
CA MET A 380 11.07 3.21 -12.85
C MET A 380 9.62 3.45 -13.29
N LEU A 381 9.17 4.71 -13.35
CA LEU A 381 7.79 5.05 -13.71
C LEU A 381 7.40 4.41 -15.07
N PRO A 382 6.36 3.55 -15.11
CA PRO A 382 5.82 3.04 -16.35
C PRO A 382 5.25 4.17 -17.21
N ILE A 383 5.63 4.21 -18.48
CA ILE A 383 5.08 5.12 -19.48
C ILE A 383 4.57 4.27 -20.63
N ILE A 384 3.25 4.26 -20.80
CA ILE A 384 2.56 3.50 -21.83
C ILE A 384 2.26 4.46 -22.96
N GLN A 385 3.04 4.36 -24.04
CA GLN A 385 2.85 5.18 -25.23
C GLN A 385 1.95 4.48 -26.24
N VAL A 386 1.14 5.26 -26.94
CA VAL A 386 0.31 4.79 -28.06
C VAL A 386 1.01 5.13 -29.36
N TRP A 387 1.10 4.14 -30.26
CA TRP A 387 1.61 4.38 -31.60
C TRP A 387 0.52 5.06 -32.44
N CYS A 388 0.81 6.24 -33.00
CA CYS A 388 -0.11 6.91 -33.91
C CYS A 388 -0.35 6.04 -35.14
N TYR A 389 -1.57 5.53 -35.30
CA TYR A 389 -2.01 4.91 -36.53
C TYR A 389 -2.90 5.90 -37.27
N LEU A 390 -2.33 6.63 -38.23
CA LEU A 390 -3.14 7.19 -39.31
C LEU A 390 -3.40 6.03 -40.28
N PRO A 391 -4.66 5.60 -40.49
CA PRO A 391 -4.95 4.91 -41.73
C PRO A 391 -4.47 5.85 -42.83
N LEU A 392 -3.68 5.34 -43.77
CA LEU A 392 -3.40 6.02 -45.02
C LEU A 392 -4.75 6.46 -45.59
N CYS A 393 -5.13 7.73 -45.36
CA CYS A 393 -6.13 8.39 -46.16
C CYS A 393 -5.53 8.36 -47.57
N THR A 394 -6.00 7.40 -48.36
CA THR A 394 -5.87 7.44 -49.80
C THR A 394 -6.29 8.84 -50.23
N LYS A 395 -5.32 9.57 -50.79
CA LYS A 395 -5.55 10.80 -51.54
C LYS A 395 -6.77 10.57 -52.43
N VAL A 396 -7.80 11.40 -52.28
CA VAL A 396 -8.76 11.67 -53.36
C VAL A 396 -8.13 12.67 -54.29
#